data_AF-A0A0G0M1N7-F1
#
_entry.id   AF-A0A0G0M1N7-F1
#
_cell.length_a   1.000
_cell.length_b   1.000
_cell.length_c   1.000
_cell.angle_alpha   90.00
_cell.angle_beta   90.00
_cell.angle_gamma   90.00
#
_symmetry.space_group_name_H-M   'P 1'
#
loop_
_entity.id
_entity.type
_entity.pdbx_description
1 polymer ?
#
loop_
_entity_poly.entity_id
_entity_poly.type
_entity_poly.pdbx_seq_one_letter_code
_entity_poly.pdbx_strand_id
1 'polypeptide(L)' 'MVWTANLAYVVGLITTDGSLSKNGRHIDFTSKDYDLIKTFAKILKLKNKVGSKYRGEDLAIFVIVYNLTNRLFKRR' A
#
# COMPACT_ATOMS: atom_id res chain seq x y z
N MET A 1 -10.70 -8.41 17.97
CA MET A 1 -10.74 -7.44 16.86
C MET A 1 -12.17 -7.32 16.38
N VAL A 2 -12.61 -6.12 15.98
CA VAL A 2 -13.95 -5.90 15.43
C VAL A 2 -13.84 -5.83 13.91
N TRP A 3 -14.62 -6.65 13.20
CA TRP A 3 -14.75 -6.56 11.76
C TRP A 3 -15.55 -5.30 11.40
N THR A 4 -15.05 -4.49 10.47
CA THR A 4 -15.71 -3.25 10.03
C THR A 4 -15.76 -3.20 8.51
N ALA A 5 -16.71 -2.46 7.94
CA ALA A 5 -16.82 -2.29 6.49
C ALA A 5 -15.52 -1.73 5.88
N ASN A 6 -14.87 -0.78 6.57
CA ASN A 6 -13.58 -0.23 6.17
C ASN A 6 -12.47 -1.28 6.15
N LEU A 7 -12.42 -2.16 7.17
CA LEU A 7 -11.46 -3.25 7.22
C LEU A 7 -11.72 -4.26 6.09
N ALA A 8 -12.98 -4.63 5.85
CA ALA A 8 -13.37 -5.54 4.78
C ALA A 8 -12.97 -4.99 3.39
N TYR A 9 -13.21 -3.70 3.17
CA TYR A 9 -12.84 -3.00 1.93
C TYR A 9 -11.34 -3.02 1.69
N VAL A 10 -10.55 -2.69 2.70
CA VAL A 10 -9.07 -2.71 2.63
C VAL A 10 -8.54 -4.12 2.38
N VAL A 11 -9.10 -5.13 3.03
CA VAL A 11 -8.71 -6.53 2.78
C VAL A 11 -9.01 -6.92 1.35
N GLY A 12 -10.18 -6.56 0.82
CA GLY A 12 -10.54 -6.76 -0.58
C GLY A 12 -9.51 -6.14 -1.55
N LEU A 13 -9.15 -4.87 -1.33
CA LEU A 13 -8.14 -4.18 -2.13
C LEU A 13 -6.75 -4.84 -2.07
N ILE A 14 -6.35 -5.35 -0.89
CA ILE A 14 -5.09 -6.10 -0.75
C ILE A 14 -5.16 -7.42 -1.53
N THR A 15 -6.31 -8.08 -1.55
CA THR A 15 -6.51 -9.35 -2.27
C THR A 15 -6.56 -9.16 -3.79
N THR A 16 -7.14 -8.08 -4.31
CA THR A 16 -7.28 -7.85 -5.75
C THR A 16 -6.03 -7.26 -6.39
N ASP A 17 -5.49 -6.18 -5.81
CA ASP A 17 -4.48 -5.33 -6.45
C ASP A 17 -3.22 -5.16 -5.61
N GLY A 18 -3.17 -5.83 -4.46
CA GLY A 18 -2.09 -5.73 -3.50
C GLY A 18 -1.31 -7.02 -3.30
N SER A 19 -0.36 -6.94 -2.39
CA SER A 19 0.33 -8.11 -1.84
C SER A 19 0.73 -7.86 -0.39
N LEU A 20 0.65 -8.91 0.41
CA LEU A 20 1.21 -8.93 1.76
C LEU A 20 2.53 -9.69 1.71
N SER A 21 3.59 -9.08 2.23
CA SER A 21 4.88 -9.75 2.33
C SER A 21 4.77 -10.97 3.24
N LYS A 22 5.44 -12.07 2.86
CA LYS A 22 5.45 -13.34 3.62
C LYS A 22 5.86 -13.19 5.09
N ASN A 23 6.60 -12.14 5.43
CA ASN A 23 7.01 -11.85 6.80
C ASN A 23 6.02 -10.95 7.57
N GLY A 24 4.87 -10.60 6.97
CA GLY A 24 3.82 -9.78 7.58
C GLY A 24 4.18 -8.31 7.80
N ARG A 25 5.35 -7.84 7.32
CA ARG A 25 5.86 -6.49 7.62
C ARG A 25 5.66 -5.47 6.51
N HIS A 26 5.21 -5.91 5.33
CA HIS A 26 4.97 -5.01 4.20
C HIS A 26 3.64 -5.32 3.54
N ILE A 27 2.93 -4.24 3.22
CA ILE A 27 1.77 -4.25 2.34
C ILE A 27 2.18 -3.39 1.14
N ASP A 28 2.09 -3.97 -0.06
CA ASP A 28 2.20 -3.24 -1.32
C ASP A 28 0.81 -3.15 -1.94
N PHE A 29 0.35 -1.94 -2.23
CA PHE A 29 -0.89 -1.65 -2.93
C PHE A 29 -0.60 -0.61 -4.00
N THR A 30 -0.89 -0.91 -5.26
CA THR A 30 -0.57 -0.02 -6.39
C THR A 30 -1.85 0.35 -7.14
N SER A 31 -2.05 1.63 -7.43
CA SER A 31 -3.18 2.13 -8.22
C SER A 31 -2.81 3.41 -8.98
N LYS A 32 -3.43 3.63 -10.14
CA LYS A 32 -3.36 4.92 -10.84
C LYS A 32 -4.25 5.99 -10.19
N ASP A 33 -5.19 5.58 -9.35
CA ASP A 33 -6.08 6.47 -8.60
C ASP A 33 -5.44 6.88 -7.27
N TYR A 34 -5.09 8.17 -7.17
CA TYR A 34 -4.47 8.74 -5.98
C TYR A 34 -5.44 8.86 -4.79
N ASP A 35 -6.72 9.09 -5.03
CA ASP A 35 -7.72 9.23 -3.97
C ASP A 35 -8.07 7.86 -3.37
N LEU A 36 -8.06 6.81 -4.18
CA LEU A 36 -8.12 5.43 -3.70
C LEU A 36 -6.96 5.13 -2.74
N ILE A 37 -5.76 5.53 -3.12
CA ILE A 37 -4.54 5.37 -2.31
C ILE A 37 -4.61 6.15 -1.00
N LYS A 38 -5.07 7.41 -1.04
CA LYS A 38 -5.31 8.20 0.18
C LYS A 38 -6.34 7.56 1.10
N THR A 39 -7.43 7.04 0.52
CA THR A 39 -8.51 6.39 1.27
C THR A 39 -8.00 5.13 1.96
N PHE A 40 -7.26 4.28 1.23
CA PHE A 40 -6.58 3.11 1.76
C PHE A 40 -5.65 3.47 2.93
N ALA A 41 -4.79 4.48 2.74
CA ALA A 41 -3.86 4.95 3.77
C ALA A 41 -4.58 5.51 5.01
N LYS A 42 -5.68 6.25 4.80
CA LYS A 42 -6.49 6.83 5.87
C LYS A 42 -7.19 5.76 6.69
N ILE A 43 -7.77 4.74 6.04
CA ILE A 43 -8.45 3.63 6.73
C ILE A 43 -7.46 2.86 7.60
N LEU A 44 -6.29 2.53 7.06
CA LEU A 44 -5.23 1.84 7.80
C LEU A 44 -4.45 2.74 8.76
N LYS A 45 -4.78 4.05 8.83
CA LYS A 45 -4.09 5.07 9.65
C LYS A 45 -2.57 5.06 9.46
N LEU A 46 -2.14 4.84 8.22
CA LEU A 46 -0.72 4.77 7.85
C LEU A 46 -0.12 6.18 7.89
N LYS A 47 1.04 6.31 8.55
CA LYS A 47 1.81 7.56 8.60
C LYS A 47 2.92 7.62 7.55
N ASN A 48 3.00 6.60 6.70
CA ASN A 48 4.09 6.43 5.75
C ASN A 48 3.88 7.32 4.52
N LYS A 49 4.96 7.68 3.83
CA LYS A 49 4.86 8.38 2.55
C LYS A 49 4.31 7.44 1.48
N VAL A 50 3.31 7.92 0.74
CA VAL A 50 2.88 7.35 -0.54
C VAL A 50 3.97 7.62 -1.57
N GLY A 51 4.35 6.60 -2.34
CA GLY A 51 5.38 6.69 -3.38
C GLY A 51 4.79 6.61 -4.79
N SER A 52 5.56 7.03 -5.79
CA SER A 52 5.23 6.86 -7.21
C SER A 52 6.33 6.04 -7.90
N LYS A 53 5.94 5.04 -8.69
CA LYS A 53 6.84 4.14 -9.42
C LYS A 53 6.48 4.28 -10.89
N TYR A 54 7.49 4.34 -11.73
CA TYR A 54 7.30 4.23 -13.17
C TYR A 54 7.41 2.76 -13.55
N ARG A 55 6.45 2.26 -14.33
CA ARG A 55 6.54 0.97 -15.02
C ARG A 55 6.64 1.29 -16.52
N GLY A 56 7.86 1.42 -17.01
CA GLY A 56 8.11 1.95 -18.36
C GLY A 56 7.70 3.42 -18.45
N GLU A 57 6.90 3.77 -19.45
CA GLU A 57 6.35 5.12 -19.65
C GLU A 57 5.15 5.43 -18.74
N ASP A 58 4.60 4.41 -18.07
CA ASP A 58 3.38 4.50 -17.30
C ASP A 58 3.64 4.84 -15.82
N LEU A 59 3.03 5.91 -15.33
CA LEU A 59 3.07 6.30 -13.92
C LEU A 59 2.09 5.44 -13.12
N ALA A 60 2.59 4.71 -12.12
CA ALA A 60 1.78 4.00 -11.14
C ALA A 60 2.05 4.58 -9.75
N ILE A 61 1.01 5.04 -9.08
CA ILE A 61 1.11 5.48 -7.69
C ILE A 61 0.94 4.25 -6.80
N PHE A 62 1.65 4.17 -5.69
CA PHE A 62 1.55 3.00 -4.82
C PHE A 62 1.78 3.38 -3.35
N VAL A 63 1.17 2.60 -2.47
CA VAL A 63 1.41 2.61 -1.03
C VAL A 63 2.29 1.42 -0.71
N ILE A 64 3.53 1.68 -0.27
CA ILE A 64 4.27 0.68 0.50
C ILE A 64 4.19 1.06 1.97
N VAL A 65 3.68 0.13 2.77
CA VAL A 65 3.84 0.19 4.22
C VAL A 65 5.18 -0.45 4.58
N TYR A 66 6.17 0.38 4.93
CA TYR A 66 7.40 -0.09 5.57
C TYR A 66 7.23 0.02 7.08
N ASN A 67 7.43 -1.09 7.80
CA ASN A 67 7.60 -1.04 9.24
C ASN A 67 9.03 -0.57 9.58
N LEU A 68 9.14 0.36 10.55
CA LEU A 68 10.34 1.12 10.95
C LEU A 68 11.48 0.25 11.50
N THR A 69 12.15 -0.51 10.63
CA THR A 69 13.54 -0.93 10.85
C THR A 69 14.31 -0.68 9.56
N ASN A 70 14.98 0.47 9.52
CA ASN A 70 15.95 0.90 8.52
C ASN A 70 16.48 -0.21 7.60
N ARG A 71 16.20 -0.11 6.29
CA ARG A 71 17.21 -0.20 5.21
C ARG A 71 16.55 -0.16 3.83
N LEU A 72 16.92 0.87 3.07
CA LEU A 72 17.31 0.81 1.66
C LEU A 72 16.52 -0.18 0.79
N PHE A 73 15.53 0.32 0.05
CA PHE A 73 15.26 -0.25 -1.28
C PHE A 73 15.23 0.88 -2.31
N LYS A 74 16.41 1.47 -2.52
CA LYS A 74 16.76 2.05 -3.82
C LYS A 74 16.87 0.85 -4.75
N ARG A 75 15.83 0.59 -5.55
CA ARG A 75 15.87 -0.42 -6.60
C ARG A 75 17.01 -0.04 -7.55
N ARG A 76 17.97 -0.96 -7.72
CA ARG A 76 18.78 -1.05 -8.94
C ARG A 76 17.85 -1.26 -10.13
#